data_AF-A0A7I4XTT6-F1
#
_entry.id   AF-A0A7I4XTT6-F1
#
_cell.length_a   1.000
_cell.length_b   1.000
_cell.length_c   1.000
_cell.angle_alpha   90.00
_cell.angle_beta   90.00
_cell.angle_gamma   90.00
#
_symmetry.space_group_name_H-M   'P 1'
#
loop_
_entity.id
_entity.type
_entity.pdbx_description
1 polymer ?
#
loop_
_entity_poly.entity_id
_entity_poly.type
_entity_poly.pdbx_seq_one_letter_code
_entity_poly.pdbx_strand_id
1 'polypeptide(L)'
;MTKLTPNTVGWEAARLLLAGDVQVSGYDYADQDAITVTVAGSQIKLNSDQVNAVNMNNKEFPIQIVDIAYGAGKSVCASKMAKESAKLDHIILVTAVQNSASDVIGAKIDEMQSQHIRAVPYISETVAQNIKHQSPFALQSLMEKFHVSHGHLMPQALYKAFKQFKQFSDDRRQLRNFMFSGTAANIVNTEHKDF
;
A
#
# COMPACT_ATOMS: atom_id res chain seq x y z
N MET A 1 10.58 -25.11 -4.50
CA MET A 1 10.02 -25.03 -5.87
C MET A 1 8.86 -26.00 -5.97
N THR A 2 7.64 -25.50 -6.00
CA THR A 2 6.43 -26.30 -6.21
C THR A 2 6.43 -26.76 -7.67
N LYS A 3 6.50 -28.07 -7.93
CA LYS A 3 6.49 -28.62 -9.29
C LYS A 3 5.12 -28.38 -9.92
N LEU A 4 5.08 -27.79 -11.12
CA LEU A 4 3.88 -27.80 -11.96
C LEU A 4 3.55 -29.26 -12.31
N THR A 5 2.37 -29.72 -11.91
CA THR A 5 1.97 -31.12 -12.08
C THR A 5 1.27 -31.28 -13.44
N PRO A 6 1.69 -32.21 -14.30
CA PRO A 6 1.07 -32.40 -15.62
C PRO A 6 -0.44 -32.63 -15.54
N ASN A 7 -1.18 -32.17 -16.55
CA ASN A 7 -2.64 -32.31 -16.70
C ASN A 7 -3.47 -31.66 -15.57
N THR A 8 -2.89 -30.72 -14.84
CA THR A 8 -3.66 -29.82 -13.96
C THR A 8 -4.04 -28.56 -14.74
N VAL A 9 -5.08 -27.86 -14.27
CA VAL A 9 -5.49 -26.56 -14.83
C VAL A 9 -4.32 -25.58 -14.89
N GLY A 10 -3.45 -25.57 -13.87
CA GLY A 10 -2.25 -24.74 -13.85
C GLY A 10 -1.20 -25.14 -14.89
N TRP A 11 -1.05 -26.43 -15.18
CA TRP A 11 -0.16 -26.91 -16.25
C TRP A 11 -0.69 -26.58 -17.64
N GLU A 12 -1.99 -26.78 -17.89
CA GLU A 12 -2.61 -26.44 -19.16
C GLU A 12 -2.55 -24.93 -19.43
N ALA A 13 -2.89 -24.11 -18.43
CA ALA A 13 -2.77 -22.66 -18.54
C ALA A 13 -1.32 -22.23 -18.83
N ALA A 14 -0.34 -22.76 -18.09
CA ALA A 14 1.08 -22.47 -18.34
C ALA A 14 1.53 -22.93 -19.73
N ARG A 15 1.09 -24.11 -20.20
CA ARG A 15 1.40 -24.62 -21.53
C ARG A 15 0.81 -23.72 -22.63
N LEU A 16 -0.46 -23.34 -22.49
CA LEU A 16 -1.16 -22.47 -23.45
C LEU A 16 -0.50 -21.09 -23.53
N LEU A 17 -0.09 -20.53 -22.38
CA LEU A 17 0.70 -19.30 -22.32
C LEU A 17 2.06 -19.44 -23.01
N LEU A 18 2.81 -20.50 -22.70
CA LEU A 18 4.17 -20.72 -23.22
C LEU A 18 4.20 -21.12 -24.70
N ALA A 19 3.17 -21.82 -25.18
CA ALA A 19 3.01 -22.17 -26.59
C ALA A 19 2.50 -20.99 -27.44
N GLY A 20 2.05 -19.90 -26.80
CA GLY A 20 1.47 -18.74 -27.48
C GLY A 20 0.02 -18.95 -27.93
N ASP A 21 -0.63 -20.03 -27.50
CA ASP A 21 -2.01 -20.38 -27.85
C ASP A 21 -3.04 -19.44 -27.17
N VAL A 22 -2.65 -18.79 -26.07
CA VAL A 22 -3.47 -17.81 -25.35
C VAL A 22 -2.65 -16.56 -25.12
N GLN A 23 -3.18 -15.42 -25.57
CA GLN A 23 -2.63 -14.11 -25.23
C GLN A 23 -3.21 -13.62 -23.90
N VAL A 24 -2.34 -13.11 -23.05
CA VAL A 24 -2.75 -12.35 -21.88
C VAL A 24 -3.17 -10.96 -22.37
N SER A 25 -4.47 -10.67 -22.31
CA SER A 25 -5.01 -9.37 -22.68
C SER A 25 -5.00 -8.42 -21.49
N GLY A 26 -4.77 -7.14 -21.77
CA GLY A 26 -5.02 -6.03 -20.85
C GLY A 26 -5.79 -4.91 -21.58
N TYR A 27 -6.04 -3.79 -20.90
CA TYR A 27 -6.69 -2.62 -21.49
C TYR A 27 -5.66 -1.72 -22.18
N ASP A 28 -5.83 -1.47 -23.48
CA ASP A 28 -4.84 -0.74 -24.29
C ASP A 28 -4.98 0.79 -24.17
N TYR A 29 -4.57 1.37 -23.04
CA TYR A 29 -4.50 2.83 -22.89
C TYR A 29 -3.34 3.41 -23.71
N ALA A 30 -3.53 4.60 -24.29
CA ALA A 30 -2.53 5.23 -25.16
C ALA A 30 -1.18 5.47 -24.48
N ASP A 31 -0.10 5.22 -25.22
CA ASP A 31 1.27 5.41 -24.75
C ASP A 31 1.61 6.89 -24.59
N GLN A 32 2.45 7.18 -23.61
CA GLN A 32 3.04 8.50 -23.41
C GLN A 32 4.46 8.51 -24.00
N ASP A 33 4.76 9.47 -24.89
CA ASP A 33 6.09 9.62 -25.50
C ASP A 33 7.16 10.09 -24.50
N ALA A 34 6.73 10.85 -23.49
CA ALA A 34 7.61 11.36 -22.45
C ALA A 34 6.86 11.50 -21.14
N ILE A 35 7.51 11.08 -20.05
CA ILE A 35 6.95 11.18 -18.70
C ILE A 35 7.88 12.01 -17.84
N THR A 36 7.35 13.09 -17.27
CA THR A 36 8.02 13.90 -16.25
C THR A 36 7.35 13.66 -14.90
N VAL A 37 8.17 13.44 -13.88
CA VAL A 37 7.72 13.19 -12.51
C VAL A 37 8.29 14.27 -11.61
N THR A 38 7.45 14.90 -10.81
CA THR A 38 7.90 15.83 -9.76
C THR A 38 8.19 15.02 -8.50
N VAL A 39 9.40 15.16 -7.99
CA VAL A 39 9.92 14.43 -6.83
C VAL A 39 10.70 15.44 -5.99
N ALA A 40 10.33 15.61 -4.72
CA ALA A 40 10.90 16.61 -3.81
C ALA A 40 11.00 18.02 -4.45
N GLY A 41 9.97 18.44 -5.20
CA GLY A 41 9.92 19.74 -5.87
C GLY A 41 10.77 19.85 -7.14
N SER A 42 11.54 18.82 -7.50
CA SER A 42 12.35 18.77 -8.73
C SER A 42 11.64 17.95 -9.81
N GLN A 43 11.70 18.41 -11.06
CA GLN A 43 11.19 17.64 -12.20
C GLN A 43 12.26 16.68 -12.72
N ILE A 44 11.91 15.40 -12.79
CA ILE A 44 12.74 14.33 -13.31
C ILE A 44 12.07 13.80 -14.58
N LYS A 45 12.79 13.85 -15.70
CA LYS A 45 12.34 13.20 -16.94
C LYS A 45 12.74 11.72 -16.90
N LEU A 46 11.78 10.83 -17.07
CA LEU A 46 12.04 9.40 -17.16
C LEU A 46 12.75 9.07 -18.47
N ASN A 47 13.64 8.08 -18.44
CA ASN A 47 14.28 7.55 -19.64
C ASN A 47 13.32 6.63 -20.43
N SER A 48 13.75 6.17 -21.61
CA SER A 48 12.92 5.31 -22.48
C SER A 48 12.43 4.04 -21.78
N ASP A 49 13.29 3.37 -21.03
CA ASP A 49 12.97 2.09 -20.40
C ASP A 49 11.94 2.28 -19.28
N GLN A 50 12.08 3.36 -18.53
CA GLN A 50 11.15 3.76 -17.48
C GLN A 50 9.79 4.19 -18.05
N VAL A 51 9.79 4.95 -19.15
CA VAL A 51 8.57 5.32 -19.89
C VAL A 51 7.85 4.07 -20.39
N ASN A 52 8.59 3.15 -21.02
CA ASN A 52 8.04 1.88 -21.49
C ASN A 52 7.44 1.05 -20.35
N ALA A 53 8.11 0.99 -19.20
CA ALA A 53 7.59 0.28 -18.03
C ALA A 53 6.26 0.89 -17.54
N VAL A 54 6.15 2.21 -17.46
CA VAL A 54 4.91 2.89 -17.06
C VAL A 54 3.80 2.70 -18.10
N ASN A 55 4.10 2.79 -19.39
CA ASN A 55 3.13 2.53 -20.46
C ASN A 55 2.63 1.08 -20.40
N MET A 56 3.51 0.10 -20.19
CA MET A 56 3.12 -1.31 -20.00
C MET A 56 2.24 -1.52 -18.77
N ASN A 57 2.48 -0.79 -17.67
CA ASN A 57 1.59 -0.83 -16.49
C ASN A 57 0.19 -0.32 -16.84
N ASN A 58 0.11 0.77 -17.61
CA ASN A 58 -1.16 1.31 -18.06
C ASN A 58 -1.89 0.36 -19.00
N LYS A 59 -1.23 -0.66 -19.58
CA LYS A 59 -1.92 -1.70 -20.35
C LYS A 59 -2.73 -2.66 -19.49
N GLU A 60 -2.67 -2.57 -18.15
CA GLU A 60 -3.42 -3.41 -17.19
C GLU A 60 -3.29 -4.93 -17.45
N PHE A 61 -2.12 -5.39 -17.89
CA PHE A 61 -1.83 -6.81 -17.88
C PHE A 61 -1.91 -7.36 -16.44
N PRO A 62 -2.39 -8.59 -16.23
CA PRO A 62 -2.57 -9.17 -14.90
C PRO A 62 -1.26 -9.32 -14.12
N ILE A 63 -0.12 -9.44 -14.81
CA ILE A 63 1.21 -9.50 -14.19
C ILE A 63 2.18 -8.68 -15.04
N GLN A 64 2.92 -7.79 -14.38
CA GLN A 64 4.06 -7.09 -14.98
C GLN A 64 5.32 -7.38 -14.16
N ILE A 65 6.41 -7.74 -14.85
CA ILE A 65 7.74 -7.91 -14.26
C ILE A 65 8.64 -6.82 -14.83
N VAL A 66 9.24 -6.04 -13.94
CA VAL A 66 10.14 -4.95 -14.30
C VAL A 66 11.50 -5.23 -13.67
N ASP A 67 12.44 -5.72 -14.47
CA ASP A 67 13.82 -5.90 -14.04
C ASP A 67 14.64 -4.64 -14.36
N ILE A 68 15.23 -4.06 -13.32
CA ILE A 68 15.97 -2.80 -13.39
C ILE A 68 17.16 -2.89 -12.43
N ALA A 69 18.32 -2.32 -12.79
CA ALA A 69 19.50 -2.28 -11.94
C ALA A 69 19.30 -1.47 -10.64
N TYR A 70 20.19 -1.66 -9.65
CA TYR A 70 20.21 -0.81 -8.46
C TYR A 70 20.49 0.66 -8.84
N GLY A 71 19.79 1.61 -8.21
CA GLY A 71 19.95 3.04 -8.47
C GLY A 71 19.27 3.57 -9.75
N ALA A 72 18.72 2.73 -10.61
CA ALA A 72 18.11 3.14 -11.88
C ALA A 72 16.64 3.63 -11.75
N GLY A 73 16.22 4.07 -10.57
CA GLY A 73 14.92 4.75 -10.38
C GLY A 73 13.70 3.85 -10.23
N LYS A 74 13.86 2.58 -9.82
CA LYS A 74 12.74 1.63 -9.57
C LYS A 74 11.63 2.22 -8.72
N SER A 75 11.97 2.83 -7.59
CA SER A 75 10.98 3.42 -6.68
C SER A 75 10.21 4.57 -7.32
N VAL A 76 10.86 5.40 -8.15
CA VAL A 76 10.19 6.50 -8.86
C VAL A 76 9.19 5.96 -9.87
N CYS A 77 9.57 4.91 -10.62
CA CYS A 77 8.66 4.25 -11.56
C CYS A 77 7.48 3.60 -10.84
N ALA A 78 7.73 2.83 -9.77
CA ALA A 78 6.68 2.20 -8.99
C ALA A 78 5.69 3.22 -8.40
N SER A 79 6.19 4.33 -7.85
CA SER A 79 5.33 5.41 -7.35
C SER A 79 4.54 6.10 -8.47
N LYS A 80 5.13 6.26 -9.66
CA LYS A 80 4.44 6.81 -10.84
C LYS A 80 3.36 5.86 -11.35
N MET A 81 3.65 4.56 -11.44
CA MET A 81 2.67 3.51 -11.79
C MET A 81 1.51 3.52 -10.80
N ALA A 82 1.79 3.53 -9.49
CA ALA A 82 0.76 3.62 -8.46
C ALA A 82 -0.11 4.88 -8.62
N LYS A 83 0.50 6.03 -8.94
CA LYS A 83 -0.24 7.26 -9.22
C LYS A 83 -1.14 7.15 -10.45
N GLU A 84 -0.69 6.54 -11.54
CA GLU A 84 -1.52 6.37 -12.74
C GLU A 84 -2.65 5.38 -12.50
N SER A 85 -2.38 4.24 -11.85
CA SER A 85 -3.42 3.28 -11.46
C SER A 85 -4.45 3.90 -10.52
N ALA A 86 -4.04 4.76 -9.57
CA ALA A 86 -4.97 5.43 -8.67
C ALA A 86 -5.90 6.44 -9.38
N LYS A 87 -5.49 7.00 -10.52
CA LYS A 87 -6.39 7.85 -11.34
C LYS A 87 -7.50 7.05 -12.00
N LEU A 88 -7.32 5.74 -12.13
CA LEU A 88 -8.30 4.79 -12.64
C LEU A 88 -9.10 4.15 -11.50
N ASP A 89 -9.09 4.77 -10.31
CA ASP A 89 -9.78 4.32 -9.09
C ASP A 89 -9.33 2.94 -8.56
N HIS A 90 -8.14 2.48 -8.95
CA HIS A 90 -7.56 1.24 -8.41
C HIS A 90 -7.02 1.45 -7.00
N ILE A 91 -7.20 0.44 -6.15
CA ILE A 91 -6.55 0.35 -4.83
C ILE A 91 -5.18 -0.31 -5.02
N ILE A 92 -4.11 0.39 -4.63
CA ILE A 92 -2.74 -0.11 -4.79
C ILE A 92 -2.20 -0.63 -3.46
N LEU A 93 -1.73 -1.87 -3.46
CA LEU A 93 -0.97 -2.46 -2.37
C LEU A 93 0.51 -2.52 -2.77
N VAL A 94 1.36 -1.79 -2.05
CA VAL A 94 2.81 -1.87 -2.20
C VAL A 94 3.37 -2.79 -1.13
N THR A 95 4.15 -3.79 -1.54
CA THR A 95 4.85 -4.69 -0.61
C THR A 95 6.34 -4.67 -0.93
N ALA A 96 7.18 -4.76 0.10
CA ALA A 96 8.62 -4.88 -0.04
C ALA A 96 9.19 -5.72 1.10
N VAL A 97 10.34 -6.36 0.84
CA VAL A 97 11.04 -7.18 1.85
C VAL A 97 11.66 -6.31 2.95
N GLN A 98 12.11 -5.11 2.61
CA GLN A 98 12.73 -4.17 3.54
C GLN A 98 11.81 -2.98 3.80
N ASN A 99 11.63 -2.61 5.06
CA ASN A 99 10.84 -1.44 5.46
C ASN A 99 11.31 -0.15 4.77
N SER A 100 12.63 0.01 4.62
CA SER A 100 13.24 1.16 3.93
C SER A 100 12.79 1.29 2.47
N ALA A 101 12.56 0.18 1.76
CA ALA A 101 12.08 0.23 0.38
C ALA A 101 10.61 0.71 0.32
N SER A 102 9.77 0.23 1.24
CA SER A 102 8.39 0.72 1.39
C SER A 102 8.35 2.20 1.76
N ASP A 103 9.21 2.65 2.67
CA ASP A 103 9.32 4.05 3.07
C ASP A 103 9.73 4.95 1.91
N VAL A 104 10.72 4.52 1.11
CA VAL A 104 11.16 5.27 -0.08
C VAL A 104 10.03 5.38 -1.10
N ILE A 105 9.31 4.30 -1.39
CA ILE A 105 8.19 4.33 -2.35
C ILE A 105 7.06 5.24 -1.81
N GLY A 106 6.73 5.13 -0.52
CA GLY A 106 5.72 5.95 0.12
C GLY A 106 6.07 7.44 0.08
N ALA A 107 7.30 7.80 0.45
CA ALA A 107 7.78 9.18 0.36
C ALA A 107 7.71 9.71 -1.08
N LYS A 108 8.07 8.89 -2.08
CA LYS A 108 7.99 9.28 -3.49
C LYS A 108 6.56 9.47 -3.98
N ILE A 109 5.60 8.70 -3.47
CA ILE A 109 4.16 8.91 -3.75
C ILE A 109 3.71 10.27 -3.17
N ASP A 110 4.07 10.56 -1.92
CA ASP A 110 3.68 11.81 -1.26
C ASP A 110 4.33 13.03 -1.91
N GLU A 111 5.61 12.92 -2.30
CA GLU A 111 6.36 13.96 -3.01
C GLU A 111 5.76 14.30 -4.40
N MET A 112 5.04 13.36 -5.03
CA MET A 112 4.34 13.61 -6.31
C MET A 112 3.06 14.45 -6.15
N GLN A 113 2.65 14.75 -4.91
CA GLN A 113 1.52 15.62 -4.55
C GLN A 113 0.25 15.31 -5.35
N SER A 114 -0.06 14.03 -5.53
CA SER A 114 -1.28 13.63 -6.22
C SER A 114 -2.50 13.75 -5.31
N GLN A 115 -3.62 14.23 -5.86
CA GLN A 115 -4.91 14.17 -5.18
C GLN A 115 -5.54 12.77 -5.18
N HIS A 116 -5.07 11.87 -6.04
CA HIS A 116 -5.67 10.55 -6.26
C HIS A 116 -5.09 9.46 -5.33
N ILE A 117 -3.88 9.68 -4.79
CA ILE A 117 -3.20 8.69 -3.96
C ILE A 117 -2.44 9.37 -2.83
N ARG A 118 -2.44 8.72 -1.66
CA ARG A 118 -1.52 9.01 -0.56
C ARG A 118 -0.95 7.71 -0.02
N ALA A 119 0.31 7.73 0.39
CA ALA A 119 0.92 6.57 1.01
C ALA A 119 0.35 6.36 2.43
N VAL A 120 -0.17 5.17 2.70
CA VAL A 120 -0.64 4.76 4.02
C VAL A 120 0.23 3.58 4.48
N PRO A 121 1.34 3.85 5.20
CA PRO A 121 2.22 2.77 5.64
C PRO A 121 1.55 1.93 6.73
N TYR A 122 1.59 0.61 6.58
CA TYR A 122 1.32 -0.31 7.68
C TYR A 122 2.63 -0.59 8.43
N ILE A 123 2.66 -0.25 9.71
CA ILE A 123 3.80 -0.49 10.59
C ILE A 123 3.32 -1.42 11.68
N SER A 124 4.02 -2.54 11.87
CA SER A 124 3.76 -3.45 12.99
C SER A 124 3.92 -2.69 14.31
N GLU A 125 3.04 -2.94 15.28
CA GLU A 125 3.04 -2.25 16.57
C GLU A 125 4.41 -2.26 17.27
N THR A 126 5.13 -3.39 17.22
CA THR A 126 6.48 -3.54 17.81
C THR A 126 7.51 -2.57 17.23
N VAL A 127 7.40 -2.23 15.94
CA VAL A 127 8.30 -1.28 15.26
C VAL A 127 7.84 0.16 15.47
N ALA A 128 6.53 0.39 15.63
CA ALA A 128 5.95 1.72 15.85
C ALA A 128 6.44 2.40 17.15
N GLN A 129 7.01 1.65 18.10
CA GLN A 129 7.68 2.21 19.28
C GLN A 129 8.93 3.04 18.94
N ASN A 130 9.60 2.75 17.82
CA ASN A 130 10.75 3.54 17.36
C ASN A 130 10.23 4.79 16.64
N ILE A 131 10.18 5.89 17.40
CA ILE A 131 9.52 7.20 17.20
C ILE A 131 9.78 7.92 15.86
N LYS A 132 10.56 7.38 14.91
CA LYS A 132 10.88 8.05 13.64
C LYS A 132 9.78 8.00 12.57
N HIS A 133 8.77 7.14 12.69
CA HIS A 133 7.71 6.97 11.66
C HIS A 133 6.35 7.52 12.08
N GLN A 134 6.30 8.72 12.67
CA GLN A 134 5.03 9.40 12.99
C GLN A 134 4.46 10.12 11.75
N SER A 135 4.07 9.36 10.72
CA SER A 135 3.18 9.92 9.70
C SER A 135 1.75 9.97 10.24
N PRO A 136 1.03 11.11 10.11
CA PRO A 136 -0.39 11.16 10.45
C PRO A 136 -1.24 10.23 9.57
N PHE A 137 -0.71 9.82 8.41
CA PHE A 137 -1.35 8.89 7.48
C PHE A 137 -0.90 7.45 7.66
N ALA A 138 -0.06 7.13 8.65
CA ALA A 138 0.24 5.75 8.98
C ALA A 138 -1.02 5.02 9.44
N LEU A 139 -1.18 3.75 9.05
CA LEU A 139 -2.43 3.02 9.27
C LEU A 139 -2.80 2.95 10.75
N GLN A 140 -1.83 2.73 11.64
CA GLN A 140 -2.06 2.73 13.09
C GLN A 140 -2.58 4.10 13.60
N SER A 141 -2.02 5.20 13.08
CA SER A 141 -2.44 6.56 13.44
C SER A 141 -3.86 6.85 12.94
N LEU A 142 -4.15 6.44 11.71
CA LEU A 142 -5.48 6.57 11.13
C LEU A 142 -6.50 5.76 11.92
N MET A 143 -6.21 4.50 12.23
CA MET A 143 -7.10 3.63 13.01
C MET A 143 -7.49 4.22 14.38
N GLU A 144 -6.56 4.89 15.07
CA GLU A 144 -6.86 5.56 16.34
C GLU A 144 -7.55 6.93 16.14
N LYS A 145 -7.18 7.70 15.11
CA LYS A 145 -7.62 9.10 14.96
C LYS A 145 -8.70 9.31 13.90
N PHE A 146 -9.16 8.26 13.21
CA PHE A 146 -10.08 8.38 12.08
C PHE A 146 -11.36 9.12 12.49
N HIS A 147 -11.95 8.71 13.61
CA HIS A 147 -13.18 9.31 14.14
C HIS A 147 -13.02 10.80 14.46
N VAL A 148 -11.82 11.26 14.82
CA VAL A 148 -11.54 12.67 15.10
C VAL A 148 -11.24 13.45 13.82
N SER A 149 -10.40 12.89 12.94
CA SER A 149 -9.87 13.59 11.76
C SER A 149 -10.80 13.58 10.56
N HIS A 150 -11.49 12.45 10.32
CA HIS A 150 -12.30 12.21 9.13
C HIS A 150 -13.76 11.87 9.47
N GLY A 151 -14.15 11.92 10.75
CA GLY A 151 -15.52 11.63 11.19
C GLY A 151 -16.57 12.51 10.51
N HIS A 152 -16.22 13.74 10.11
CA HIS A 152 -17.09 14.65 9.36
C HIS A 152 -17.40 14.17 7.92
N LEU A 153 -16.57 13.30 7.35
CA LEU A 153 -16.80 12.69 6.03
C LEU A 153 -17.74 11.49 6.11
N MET A 154 -18.14 11.05 7.31
CA MET A 154 -19.04 9.93 7.47
C MET A 154 -20.51 10.38 7.32
N PRO A 155 -21.28 9.73 6.43
CA PRO A 155 -22.72 9.90 6.37
C PRO A 155 -23.38 9.73 7.76
N GLN A 156 -24.41 10.52 8.06
CA GLN A 156 -25.10 10.48 9.36
C GLN A 156 -25.71 9.11 9.69
N ALA A 157 -26.05 8.30 8.67
CA ALA A 157 -26.47 6.91 8.83
C ALA A 157 -25.38 6.01 9.47
N LEU A 158 -24.11 6.37 9.29
CA LEU A 158 -22.95 5.71 9.90
C LEU A 158 -22.59 6.33 11.26
N TYR A 159 -23.42 7.20 11.85
CA TYR A 159 -23.19 7.74 13.19
C TYR A 159 -23.20 6.66 14.29
N LYS A 160 -23.93 5.54 14.10
CA LYS A 160 -23.75 4.35 14.95
C LYS A 160 -22.35 3.75 14.79
N ALA A 161 -21.82 3.71 13.57
CA ALA A 161 -20.45 3.32 13.31
C ALA A 161 -19.45 4.32 13.93
N PHE A 162 -19.76 5.63 14.00
CA PHE A 162 -18.93 6.61 14.70
C PHE A 162 -18.69 6.25 16.17
N LYS A 163 -19.73 5.80 16.90
CA LYS A 163 -19.55 5.25 18.26
C LYS A 163 -18.67 4.00 18.27
N GLN A 164 -18.80 3.12 17.26
CA GLN A 164 -17.95 1.94 17.11
C GLN A 164 -16.49 2.33 16.79
N PHE A 165 -16.23 3.39 16.02
CA PHE A 165 -14.88 3.87 15.72
C PHE A 165 -14.21 4.51 16.94
N LYS A 166 -14.97 5.25 17.75
CA LYS A 166 -14.46 5.75 19.03
C LYS A 166 -14.11 4.60 19.96
N GLN A 167 -15.03 3.65 20.14
CA GLN A 167 -14.80 2.45 20.95
C GLN A 167 -13.59 1.66 20.45
N PHE A 168 -13.52 1.41 19.14
CA PHE A 168 -12.41 0.73 18.49
C PHE A 168 -11.06 1.44 18.72
N SER A 169 -11.04 2.76 18.63
CA SER A 169 -9.85 3.57 18.94
C SER A 169 -9.42 3.39 20.40
N ASP A 170 -10.37 3.46 21.32
CA ASP A 170 -10.11 3.32 22.76
C ASP A 170 -9.62 1.90 23.10
N ASP A 171 -10.26 0.87 22.55
CA ASP A 171 -9.88 -0.54 22.71
C ASP A 171 -8.49 -0.82 22.12
N ARG A 172 -8.21 -0.31 20.92
CA ARG A 172 -6.88 -0.43 20.29
C ARG A 172 -5.80 0.23 21.14
N ARG A 173 -6.07 1.43 21.67
CA ARG A 173 -5.12 2.13 22.54
C ARG A 173 -4.87 1.36 23.83
N GLN A 174 -5.90 0.77 24.42
CA GLN A 174 -5.77 -0.08 25.61
C GLN A 174 -4.96 -1.34 25.31
N LEU A 175 -5.26 -2.05 24.21
CA LEU A 175 -4.51 -3.23 23.79
C LEU A 175 -3.04 -2.89 23.53
N ARG A 176 -2.77 -1.79 22.84
CA ARG A 176 -1.41 -1.30 22.59
C ARG A 176 -0.67 -1.02 23.89
N ASN A 177 -1.30 -0.31 24.83
CA ASN A 177 -0.72 -0.04 26.14
C ASN A 177 -0.42 -1.36 26.86
N PHE A 178 -1.38 -2.28 26.93
CA PHE A 178 -1.18 -3.59 27.56
C PHE A 178 -0.02 -4.38 26.95
N MET A 179 0.06 -4.48 25.60
CA MET A 179 1.14 -5.19 24.92
C MET A 179 2.54 -4.66 25.26
N PHE A 180 2.65 -3.38 25.65
CA PHE A 180 3.94 -2.72 25.84
C PHE A 180 4.32 -2.40 27.28
N SER A 181 3.35 -2.12 28.13
CA SER A 181 3.59 -1.85 29.55
C SER A 181 3.28 -3.04 30.44
N GLY A 182 2.63 -4.09 29.91
CA GLY A 182 2.11 -5.20 30.70
C GLY A 182 1.00 -4.80 31.69
N THR A 183 0.63 -3.52 31.74
CA THR A 183 -0.38 -2.98 32.63
C THR A 183 -1.70 -2.84 31.89
N ALA A 184 -2.64 -3.73 32.20
CA ALA A 184 -4.02 -3.52 31.82
C ALA A 184 -4.67 -2.65 32.90
N ALA A 185 -4.86 -1.36 32.60
CA ALA A 185 -5.42 -0.41 33.56
C ALA A 185 -6.80 -0.81 34.10
N ASN A 186 -7.49 -1.82 33.54
CA ASN A 186 -8.77 -2.34 34.02
C ASN A 186 -9.00 -3.87 33.87
N ILE A 187 -8.04 -4.69 33.41
CA ILE A 187 -8.27 -6.14 33.24
C ILE A 187 -7.79 -6.93 34.47
N VAL A 188 -6.68 -6.53 35.09
CA VAL A 188 -6.10 -7.20 36.26
C VAL A 188 -6.97 -7.03 37.53
N ASN A 189 -7.83 -6.01 37.57
CA ASN A 189 -8.73 -5.77 38.71
C ASN A 189 -9.97 -6.67 38.76
N THR A 190 -10.25 -7.43 37.70
CA THR A 190 -11.43 -8.31 37.64
C THR A 190 -11.10 -9.77 37.96
N GLU A 191 -9.88 -10.24 37.69
CA GLU A 191 -9.49 -11.64 37.90
C GLU A 191 -8.74 -11.90 39.22
N HIS A 192 -8.35 -10.86 39.96
CA HIS A 192 -7.59 -11.00 41.23
C HIS A 192 -8.29 -10.42 42.46
N LYS A 193 -9.62 -10.30 42.46
CA LYS A 193 -10.37 -9.86 43.65
C LYS A 193 -10.84 -10.97 44.59
N ASP A 194 -10.60 -12.23 44.25
CA ASP A 194 -10.94 -13.37 45.10
C ASP A 194 -9.73 -14.26 45.37
N PHE A 195 -8.81 -13.82 46.24
CA PHE A 195 -7.95 -14.68 47.07
C PHE A 195 -7.62 -13.98 48.39
#